data_AF-A0A8J1L722-F1
#
_entry.id   AF-A0A8J1L722-F1
#
_cell.length_a   1.000
_cell.length_b   1.000
_cell.length_c   1.000
_cell.angle_alpha   90.00
_cell.angle_beta   90.00
_cell.angle_gamma   90.00
#
_symmetry.space_group_name_H-M   'P 1'
#
loop_
_entity.id
_entity.type
_entity.pdbx_description
1 polymer ?
#
loop_
_entity_poly.entity_id
_entity_poly.type
_entity_poly.pdbx_seq_one_letter_code
_entity_poly.pdbx_strand_id
1 'polypeptide(L)'
;MLQINSKGSVTLSTRCKGLWRECVWDRFVKIWTCDVFSSYLNPHPAGIVLTRALIIASSIMSVLAFAFLVFGFKNFTCFHDPSIKLQCLRLSSGLHFLAGMSSCAGIIRYCVYVYGNHQYEVSLRIPGFPSFEYGYSLWVAVGGSLGALVTAAITCYLSHAQKKPDVMTLNAINEVTHCNAQEVLKTYV
;
A
#
# COMPACT_ATOMS: atom_id res chain seq x y z
N MET A 1 18.26 -16.48 -19.96
CA MET A 1 18.88 -16.20 -21.28
C MET A 1 20.25 -16.86 -21.28
N LEU A 2 20.62 -17.51 -22.38
CA LEU A 2 21.90 -18.20 -22.50
C LEU A 2 22.96 -17.20 -22.98
N GLN A 3 24.06 -17.08 -22.26
CA GLN A 3 25.24 -16.34 -22.73
C GLN A 3 26.24 -17.34 -23.32
N ILE A 4 26.71 -17.02 -24.54
CA ILE A 4 27.65 -17.84 -25.30
C ILE A 4 29.06 -17.37 -24.98
N ASN A 5 29.87 -18.27 -24.42
CA ASN A 5 31.28 -18.03 -24.09
C ASN A 5 32.14 -17.93 -25.36
N SER A 6 33.26 -17.19 -25.31
CA SER A 6 34.37 -17.25 -26.30
C SER A 6 34.94 -18.66 -26.49
N LYS A 7 34.76 -19.57 -25.51
CA LYS A 7 35.09 -21.01 -25.58
C LYS A 7 33.90 -21.91 -26.00
N GLY A 8 32.79 -21.36 -26.48
CA GLY A 8 31.64 -22.12 -27.00
C GLY A 8 30.76 -22.80 -25.94
N SER A 9 31.00 -22.58 -24.64
CA SER A 9 30.16 -23.10 -23.55
C SER A 9 28.94 -22.22 -23.30
N VAL A 10 27.78 -22.86 -23.15
CA VAL A 10 26.49 -22.21 -22.87
C VAL A 10 26.33 -22.04 -21.35
N THR A 11 26.28 -20.80 -20.87
CA THR A 11 26.12 -20.52 -19.43
C THR A 11 24.72 -19.99 -19.10
N LEU A 12 24.14 -20.54 -18.03
CA LEU A 12 22.85 -20.11 -17.49
C LEU A 12 23.04 -18.84 -16.64
N SER A 13 22.62 -17.69 -17.16
CA SER A 13 22.56 -16.44 -16.38
C SER A 13 21.16 -16.24 -15.81
N THR A 14 21.06 -16.04 -14.49
CA THR A 14 19.82 -15.67 -13.81
C THR A 14 19.57 -14.17 -14.00
N ARG A 15 18.33 -13.81 -14.32
CA ARG A 15 17.92 -12.40 -14.48
C ARG A 15 16.81 -12.07 -13.49
N CYS A 16 16.96 -10.94 -12.82
CA CYS A 16 15.94 -10.38 -11.94
C CYS A 16 15.46 -9.05 -12.54
N LYS A 17 14.22 -9.02 -13.00
CA LYS A 17 13.57 -7.80 -13.48
C LYS A 17 12.77 -7.19 -12.33
N GLY A 18 13.22 -6.04 -11.85
CA GLY A 18 12.45 -5.18 -10.98
C GLY A 18 11.62 -4.18 -11.79
N LEU A 19 10.82 -3.38 -11.09
CA LEU A 19 10.00 -2.36 -11.76
C LEU A 19 10.85 -1.26 -12.41
N TRP A 20 12.05 -0.98 -11.89
CA TRP A 20 12.91 0.17 -12.27
C TRP A 20 14.30 -0.21 -12.77
N ARG A 21 14.73 -1.46 -12.51
CA ARG A 21 16.07 -1.96 -12.83
C ARG A 21 15.98 -3.41 -13.25
N GLU A 22 16.84 -3.82 -14.16
CA GLU A 22 17.10 -5.23 -14.47
C GLU A 22 18.50 -5.56 -13.98
N CYS A 23 18.62 -6.63 -13.20
CA CYS A 23 19.90 -7.14 -12.73
C CYS A 23 20.17 -8.51 -13.35
N VAL A 24 21.39 -8.70 -13.83
CA VAL A 24 21.86 -9.96 -14.40
C VAL A 24 23.02 -10.47 -13.54
N TRP A 25 22.95 -11.74 -13.16
CA TRP A 25 24.07 -12.40 -12.51
C TRP A 25 25.02 -12.94 -13.56
N ASP A 26 26.19 -12.30 -13.67
CA ASP A 26 27.26 -12.78 -14.53
C ASP A 26 28.06 -13.88 -13.81
N ARG A 27 28.02 -15.10 -14.37
CA ARG A 27 28.72 -16.27 -13.83
C ARG A 27 30.25 -16.18 -14.02
N PHE A 28 30.73 -15.38 -14.96
CA PHE A 28 32.16 -15.21 -15.26
C PHE A 28 32.83 -14.29 -14.26
N VAL A 29 32.24 -13.12 -14.03
CA VAL A 29 32.79 -12.10 -13.14
C VAL A 29 32.30 -12.28 -11.69
N LYS A 30 31.28 -13.14 -11.47
CA LYS A 30 30.62 -13.38 -10.17
C LYS A 30 30.12 -12.09 -9.53
N ILE A 31 29.65 -11.15 -10.35
CA ILE A 31 29.07 -9.89 -9.91
C ILE A 31 27.64 -9.76 -10.41
N TRP A 32 26.85 -9.00 -9.66
CA TRP A 32 25.56 -8.50 -10.12
C TRP A 32 25.80 -7.22 -10.91
N THR A 33 25.47 -7.24 -12.20
CA THR A 33 25.42 -6.03 -13.01
C THR A 33 23.96 -5.61 -13.11
N CYS A 34 23.64 -4.40 -12.66
CA CYS A 34 22.29 -3.85 -12.66
C CYS A 34 22.21 -2.67 -13.61
N ASP A 35 21.42 -2.83 -14.67
CA ASP A 35 21.14 -1.76 -15.61
C ASP A 35 19.82 -1.07 -15.22
N VAL A 36 19.88 0.25 -15.09
CA VAL A 36 18.68 1.06 -15.00
C VAL A 36 18.06 1.07 -16.40
N PHE A 37 16.73 0.95 -16.50
CA PHE A 37 16.09 1.09 -17.80
C PHE A 37 16.31 2.51 -18.34
N SER A 38 17.28 2.67 -19.25
CA SER A 38 17.72 3.96 -19.83
C SER A 38 16.67 4.68 -20.68
N SER A 39 15.44 4.16 -20.72
CA SER A 39 14.34 4.83 -21.37
C SER A 39 13.07 4.61 -20.58
N TYR A 40 12.76 5.60 -19.75
CA TYR A 40 11.45 5.75 -19.11
C TYR A 40 10.31 5.88 -20.16
N LEU A 41 10.63 6.21 -21.42
CA LEU A 41 9.69 6.51 -22.52
C LEU A 41 9.90 5.77 -23.86
N ASN A 42 10.93 4.93 -24.04
CA ASN A 42 11.10 4.15 -25.29
C ASN A 42 10.28 2.84 -25.17
N PRO A 43 9.68 2.34 -26.26
CA PRO A 43 8.29 1.89 -26.33
C PRO A 43 7.93 0.86 -25.26
N HIS A 44 7.65 1.32 -24.05
CA HIS A 44 7.09 0.47 -23.02
C HIS A 44 5.57 0.48 -23.20
N PRO A 45 4.91 -0.69 -23.23
CA PRO A 45 3.46 -0.75 -23.27
C PRO A 45 2.92 0.05 -22.09
N ALA A 46 1.94 0.92 -22.35
CA ALA A 46 1.37 1.88 -21.40
C ALA A 46 1.02 1.27 -20.01
N GLY A 47 0.83 -0.06 -19.95
CA GLY A 47 0.66 -0.83 -18.73
C GLY A 47 1.78 -0.67 -17.68
N ILE A 48 3.07 -0.68 -18.06
CA ILE A 48 4.16 -0.57 -17.05
C ILE A 48 4.20 0.82 -16.43
N VAL A 49 4.04 1.86 -17.25
CA VAL A 49 4.04 3.26 -16.80
C VAL A 49 2.90 3.50 -15.82
N LEU A 50 1.72 2.95 -16.13
CA LEU A 50 0.56 3.04 -15.25
C LEU A 50 0.80 2.32 -13.91
N THR A 51 1.36 1.10 -13.93
CA THR A 51 1.69 0.38 -12.69
C THR A 51 2.68 1.17 -11.82
N ARG A 52 3.72 1.77 -12.43
CA ARG A 52 4.68 2.64 -11.73
C ARG A 52 4.01 3.83 -11.07
N ALA A 53 3.14 4.52 -11.80
CA ALA A 53 2.39 5.66 -11.29
C ALA A 53 1.46 5.27 -10.13
N LEU A 54 0.72 4.17 -10.25
CA LEU A 54 -0.18 3.67 -9.21
C LEU A 54 0.56 3.30 -7.91
N ILE A 55 1.72 2.65 -8.03
CA ILE A 55 2.54 2.28 -6.87
C ILE A 55 3.09 3.54 -6.20
N ILE A 56 3.66 4.49 -6.94
CA ILE A 56 4.17 5.76 -6.39
C ILE A 56 3.05 6.55 -5.70
N ALA A 57 1.91 6.71 -6.37
CA ALA A 57 0.76 7.41 -5.81
C ALA A 57 0.26 6.73 -4.53
N SER A 58 0.19 5.39 -4.52
CA SER A 58 -0.19 4.63 -3.31
C SER A 58 0.80 4.84 -2.16
N SER A 59 2.11 4.91 -2.43
CA SER A 59 3.12 5.17 -1.41
C SER A 59 2.95 6.56 -0.80
N ILE A 60 2.74 7.60 -1.62
CA ILE A 60 2.51 8.97 -1.15
C ILE A 60 1.24 9.03 -0.30
N MET A 61 0.14 8.43 -0.78
CA MET A 61 -1.12 8.37 -0.02
C MET A 61 -0.95 7.66 1.32
N SER A 62 -0.21 6.55 1.38
CA SER A 62 0.06 5.83 2.64
C SER A 62 0.86 6.67 3.64
N VAL A 63 1.87 7.42 3.19
CA VAL A 63 2.66 8.30 4.07
C VAL A 63 1.77 9.41 4.65
N LEU A 64 0.93 10.03 3.81
CA LEU A 64 -0.04 11.03 4.28
C LEU A 64 -1.07 10.41 5.23
N ALA A 65 -1.60 9.22 4.91
CA ALA A 65 -2.54 8.50 5.76
C ALA A 65 -1.96 8.20 7.14
N PHE A 66 -0.69 7.79 7.19
CA PHE A 66 0.03 7.54 8.43
C PHE A 66 0.20 8.82 9.27
N ALA A 67 0.55 9.95 8.65
CA ALA A 67 0.63 11.23 9.34
C ALA A 67 -0.71 11.60 10.00
N PHE A 68 -1.82 11.49 9.27
CA PHE A 68 -3.16 11.73 9.82
C PHE A 68 -3.57 10.72 10.91
N LEU A 69 -3.10 9.46 10.81
CA LEU A 69 -3.32 8.46 11.85
C LEU A 69 -2.67 8.89 13.17
N VAL A 70 -1.41 9.36 13.11
CA VAL A 70 -0.67 9.85 14.28
C VAL A 70 -1.38 11.02 14.94
N PHE A 71 -1.83 12.00 14.15
CA PHE A 71 -2.60 13.14 14.67
C PHE A 71 -3.97 12.74 15.24
N GLY A 72 -4.54 11.63 14.81
CA GLY A 72 -5.81 11.09 15.31
C GLY A 72 -5.73 10.39 16.67
N PHE A 73 -4.54 10.02 17.15
CA PHE A 73 -4.41 9.32 18.43
C PHE A 73 -4.71 10.22 19.63
N LYS A 74 -5.36 9.64 20.66
CA LYS A 74 -5.73 10.35 21.90
C LYS A 74 -4.51 10.95 22.60
N ASN A 75 -3.41 10.20 22.63
CA ASN A 75 -2.18 10.56 23.34
C ASN A 75 -1.34 11.63 22.61
N PHE A 76 -1.67 11.98 21.37
CA PHE A 76 -0.94 13.01 20.63
C PHE A 76 -1.51 14.39 21.00
N THR A 77 -0.68 15.25 21.59
CA THR A 77 -1.08 16.55 22.17
C THR A 77 -1.15 17.69 21.16
N CYS A 78 -0.91 17.43 19.88
CA CYS A 78 -0.87 18.47 18.84
C CYS A 78 -2.22 19.19 18.61
N PHE A 79 -3.33 18.50 18.88
CA PHE A 79 -4.69 19.06 18.80
C PHE A 79 -5.46 18.74 20.08
N HIS A 80 -6.15 19.74 20.65
CA HIS A 80 -6.95 19.55 21.87
C HIS A 80 -8.43 19.21 21.56
N ASP A 81 -8.91 19.59 20.38
CA ASP A 81 -10.30 19.37 19.99
C ASP A 81 -10.55 17.90 19.57
N PRO A 82 -11.44 17.16 20.26
CA PRO A 82 -11.79 15.79 19.92
C PRO A 82 -12.44 15.66 18.53
N SER A 83 -13.09 16.72 18.03
CA SER A 83 -13.70 16.76 16.70
C SER A 83 -12.65 16.71 15.60
N ILE A 84 -11.54 17.44 15.76
CA ILE A 84 -10.42 17.46 14.81
C ILE A 84 -9.72 16.10 14.80
N LYS A 85 -9.47 15.50 15.97
CA LYS A 85 -8.89 14.14 16.06
C LYS A 85 -9.74 13.11 15.34
N LEU A 86 -11.07 13.18 15.51
CA LEU A 86 -12.01 12.29 14.84
C LEU A 86 -12.02 12.49 13.31
N GLN A 87 -11.87 13.74 12.84
CA GLN A 87 -11.73 14.03 11.41
C GLN A 87 -10.42 13.49 10.85
N CYS A 88 -9.30 13.61 11.59
CA CYS A 88 -8.00 13.04 11.20
C CYS A 88 -8.08 11.51 11.06
N LEU A 89 -8.74 10.81 12.00
CA LEU A 89 -8.96 9.36 11.89
C LEU A 89 -9.79 8.98 10.66
N ARG A 90 -10.87 9.71 10.38
CA ARG A 90 -11.69 9.49 9.18
C ARG A 90 -10.90 9.72 7.89
N LEU A 91 -10.11 10.79 7.84
CA LEU A 91 -9.27 11.09 6.69
C LEU A 91 -8.17 10.04 6.48
N SER A 92 -7.51 9.63 7.57
CA SER A 92 -6.51 8.55 7.53
C SER A 92 -7.12 7.24 7.00
N SER A 93 -8.31 6.88 7.49
CA SER A 93 -9.03 5.69 7.02
C SER A 93 -9.31 5.74 5.51
N GLY A 94 -9.80 6.89 5.01
CA GLY A 94 -10.06 7.07 3.58
C GLY A 94 -8.80 6.98 2.73
N LEU A 95 -7.71 7.61 3.18
CA LEU A 95 -6.42 7.58 2.46
C LEU A 95 -5.80 6.18 2.45
N HIS A 96 -5.80 5.45 3.56
CA HIS A 96 -5.32 4.06 3.60
C HIS A 96 -6.15 3.13 2.70
N PHE A 97 -7.47 3.35 2.62
CA PHE A 97 -8.34 2.59 1.71
C PHE A 97 -7.98 2.87 0.24
N LEU A 98 -7.86 4.14 -0.15
CA LEU A 98 -7.48 4.53 -1.50
C LEU A 98 -6.07 4.03 -1.88
N ALA A 99 -5.12 4.11 -0.95
CA ALA A 99 -3.77 3.58 -1.14
C ALA A 99 -3.77 2.06 -1.35
N GLY A 100 -4.52 1.32 -0.52
CA GLY A 100 -4.67 -0.14 -0.64
C GLY A 100 -5.29 -0.54 -1.98
N MET A 101 -6.38 0.12 -2.38
CA MET A 101 -7.06 -0.14 -3.66
C MET A 101 -6.18 0.18 -4.87
N SER A 102 -5.49 1.32 -4.85
CA SER A 102 -4.55 1.72 -5.91
C SER A 102 -3.38 0.73 -6.03
N SER A 103 -2.82 0.30 -4.90
CA SER A 103 -1.75 -0.70 -4.87
C SER A 103 -2.22 -2.05 -5.43
N CYS A 104 -3.40 -2.54 -5.02
CA CYS A 104 -4.00 -3.75 -5.57
C CYS A 104 -4.20 -3.67 -7.09
N ALA A 105 -4.68 -2.54 -7.60
CA ALA A 105 -4.82 -2.33 -9.04
C ALA A 105 -3.46 -2.38 -9.77
N GLY A 106 -2.41 -1.78 -9.19
CA GLY A 106 -1.04 -1.84 -9.71
C GLY A 106 -0.48 -3.27 -9.74
N ILE A 107 -0.68 -4.03 -8.67
CA ILE A 107 -0.27 -5.44 -8.53
C ILE A 107 -0.97 -6.31 -9.59
N ILE A 108 -2.29 -6.22 -9.71
CA ILE A 108 -3.07 -7.00 -10.69
C ILE A 108 -2.61 -6.69 -12.11
N ARG A 109 -2.43 -5.41 -12.44
CA ARG A 109 -1.90 -4.98 -13.75
C ARG A 109 -0.53 -5.56 -14.03
N TYR A 110 0.36 -5.57 -13.03
CA TYR A 110 1.68 -6.17 -13.16
C TYR A 110 1.60 -7.68 -13.41
N CYS A 111 0.75 -8.41 -12.68
CA CYS A 111 0.55 -9.84 -12.89
C CYS A 111 0.02 -10.15 -14.30
N VAL A 112 -0.96 -9.37 -14.79
CA VAL A 112 -1.50 -9.52 -16.15
C VAL A 112 -0.42 -9.24 -17.20
N TYR A 113 0.41 -8.22 -16.99
CA TYR A 113 1.53 -7.90 -17.88
C TYR A 113 2.55 -9.04 -17.96
N VAL A 114 2.95 -9.59 -16.81
CA VAL A 114 3.88 -10.73 -16.74
C VAL A 114 3.27 -11.94 -17.43
N TYR A 115 2.02 -12.28 -17.12
CA TYR A 115 1.29 -13.38 -17.76
C TYR A 115 1.18 -13.22 -19.28
N GLY A 116 0.89 -12.02 -19.77
CA GLY A 116 0.82 -11.73 -21.20
C GLY A 116 2.16 -11.93 -21.92
N ASN A 117 3.26 -11.48 -21.31
CA ASN A 117 4.60 -11.70 -21.86
C ASN A 117 4.93 -13.19 -21.95
N HIS A 118 4.57 -13.99 -20.94
CA HIS A 118 4.75 -15.44 -20.98
C HIS A 118 4.04 -16.09 -22.15
N GLN A 119 2.77 -15.76 -22.37
CA GLN A 119 1.98 -16.33 -23.46
C GLN A 119 2.55 -15.97 -24.84
N TYR A 120 3.01 -14.73 -25.01
CA TYR A 120 3.64 -14.28 -26.25
C TYR A 120 4.96 -15.01 -26.53
N GLU A 121 5.81 -15.20 -25.51
CA GLU A 121 7.09 -15.92 -25.63
C GLU A 121 6.88 -17.41 -25.94
N VAL A 122 5.89 -18.06 -25.32
CA VAL A 122 5.52 -19.46 -25.64
C VAL A 122 4.96 -19.59 -27.06
N SER A 123 4.16 -18.61 -27.51
CA SER A 123 3.60 -18.60 -28.88
C SER A 123 4.69 -18.49 -29.96
N LEU A 124 5.79 -17.78 -29.68
CA LEU A 124 6.93 -17.64 -30.59
C LEU A 124 7.86 -18.88 -30.68
N ARG A 125 7.53 -20.00 -30.02
CA ARG A 125 8.24 -21.30 -30.14
C ARG A 125 9.77 -21.21 -29.96
N ILE A 126 10.25 -20.28 -29.14
CA ILE A 126 11.69 -20.13 -28.90
C ILE A 126 12.11 -21.19 -27.86
N PRO A 127 12.93 -22.20 -28.22
CA PRO A 127 13.31 -23.25 -27.28
C PRO A 127 14.26 -22.70 -26.21
N GLY A 128 13.96 -22.97 -24.93
CA GLY A 128 14.90 -22.73 -23.80
C GLY A 128 14.57 -21.57 -22.85
N PHE A 129 13.33 -21.08 -22.80
CA PHE A 129 12.95 -20.09 -21.78
C PHE A 129 12.74 -20.75 -20.40
N PRO A 130 13.36 -20.23 -19.32
CA PRO A 130 13.07 -20.66 -17.95
C PRO A 130 11.68 -20.17 -17.53
N SER A 131 10.98 -20.96 -16.71
CA SER A 131 9.78 -20.54 -16.00
C SER A 131 10.10 -19.24 -15.24
N PHE A 132 9.44 -18.12 -15.56
CA PHE A 132 9.56 -16.95 -14.68
C PHE A 132 8.77 -17.22 -13.41
N GLU A 133 9.41 -16.95 -12.30
CA GLU A 133 8.80 -16.96 -10.98
C GLU A 133 8.49 -15.53 -10.58
N TYR A 134 7.40 -15.36 -9.82
CA TYR A 134 7.08 -14.06 -9.24
C TYR A 134 8.13 -13.68 -8.20
N GLY A 135 8.74 -12.51 -8.37
CA GLY A 135 9.73 -12.01 -7.43
C GLY A 135 9.14 -11.72 -6.04
N TYR A 136 9.96 -11.84 -5.00
CA TYR A 136 9.59 -11.55 -3.60
C TYR A 136 8.97 -10.15 -3.40
N SER A 137 9.38 -9.17 -4.20
CA SER A 137 8.81 -7.81 -4.13
C SER A 137 7.30 -7.77 -4.39
N LEU A 138 6.77 -8.69 -5.20
CA LEU A 138 5.33 -8.80 -5.45
C LEU A 138 4.58 -9.20 -4.18
N TRP A 139 5.08 -10.20 -3.46
CA TRP A 139 4.50 -10.67 -2.21
C TRP A 139 4.56 -9.59 -1.11
N VAL A 140 5.65 -8.84 -1.05
CA VAL A 140 5.76 -7.68 -0.15
C VAL A 140 4.71 -6.62 -0.50
N ALA A 141 4.48 -6.35 -1.78
CA ALA A 141 3.44 -5.40 -2.21
C ALA A 141 2.03 -5.89 -1.83
N VAL A 142 1.73 -7.18 -2.00
CA VAL A 142 0.45 -7.79 -1.58
C VAL A 142 0.27 -7.70 -0.06
N GLY A 143 1.31 -8.02 0.72
CA GLY A 143 1.26 -7.87 2.17
C GLY A 143 1.01 -6.42 2.59
N GLY A 144 1.69 -5.47 1.93
CA GLY A 144 1.52 -4.04 2.17
C GLY A 144 0.12 -3.53 1.82
N SER A 145 -0.47 -3.96 0.70
CA SER A 145 -1.83 -3.53 0.30
C SER A 145 -2.89 -4.10 1.24
N LEU A 146 -2.76 -5.36 1.66
CA LEU A 146 -3.62 -5.96 2.68
C LEU A 146 -3.49 -5.21 4.02
N GLY A 147 -2.27 -4.91 4.44
CA GLY A 147 -2.01 -4.12 5.65
C GLY A 147 -2.68 -2.75 5.60
N ALA A 148 -2.62 -2.05 4.46
CA ALA A 148 -3.29 -0.76 4.29
C ALA A 148 -4.83 -0.88 4.37
N LEU A 149 -5.42 -1.90 3.73
CA LEU A 149 -6.88 -2.13 3.79
C LEU A 149 -7.36 -2.52 5.18
N VAL A 150 -6.61 -3.37 5.89
CA VAL A 150 -6.90 -3.74 7.28
C VAL A 150 -6.81 -2.52 8.19
N THR A 151 -5.76 -1.70 8.03
CA THR A 151 -5.60 -0.45 8.78
C THR A 151 -6.76 0.51 8.53
N ALA A 152 -7.21 0.63 7.27
CA ALA A 152 -8.38 1.42 6.92
C ALA A 152 -9.64 0.90 7.61
N ALA A 153 -9.90 -0.42 7.57
CA ALA A 153 -11.08 -1.01 8.20
C ALA A 153 -11.09 -0.79 9.73
N ILE A 154 -9.96 -1.02 10.39
CA ILE A 154 -9.82 -0.81 11.84
C ILE A 154 -10.00 0.67 12.18
N THR A 155 -9.35 1.58 11.47
CA THR A 155 -9.43 3.02 11.73
C THR A 155 -10.85 3.54 11.47
N CYS A 156 -11.52 3.05 10.43
CA CYS A 156 -12.93 3.33 10.16
C CYS A 156 -13.81 2.91 11.34
N TYR A 157 -13.68 1.66 11.79
CA TYR A 157 -14.43 1.13 12.93
C TYR A 157 -14.22 1.96 14.20
N LEU A 158 -12.98 2.30 14.52
CA LEU A 158 -12.65 3.15 15.66
C LEU A 158 -13.28 4.54 15.52
N SER A 159 -13.26 5.14 14.33
CA SER A 159 -13.91 6.43 14.09
C SER A 159 -15.43 6.38 14.27
N HIS A 160 -16.07 5.27 13.90
CA HIS A 160 -17.51 5.07 14.13
C HIS A 160 -17.81 4.84 15.62
N ALA A 161 -16.97 4.09 16.33
CA ALA A 161 -17.10 3.87 17.76
C ALA A 161 -16.98 5.18 18.56
N GLN A 162 -16.08 6.09 18.16
CA GLN A 162 -15.94 7.42 18.78
C GLN A 162 -17.08 8.39 18.39
N LYS A 163 -17.82 8.12 17.30
CA LYS A 163 -19.00 8.92 16.90
C LYS A 163 -20.24 8.57 17.72
N LYS A 164 -20.36 7.33 18.22
CA LYS A 164 -21.40 6.99 19.20
C LYS A 164 -21.19 7.94 20.37
N PRO A 165 -22.19 8.77 20.77
CA PRO A 165 -21.99 9.76 21.82
C PRO A 165 -21.40 9.03 23.00
N ASP A 166 -20.26 9.51 23.48
CA ASP A 166 -19.57 8.96 24.64
C ASP A 166 -20.66 8.67 25.67
N VAL A 167 -20.97 7.38 25.91
CA VAL A 167 -21.95 7.00 26.93
C VAL A 167 -21.53 7.63 28.27
N MET A 168 -20.23 7.91 28.42
CA MET A 168 -19.65 8.67 29.52
C MET A 168 -20.04 10.17 29.54
N THR A 169 -20.12 10.88 28.40
CA THR A 169 -20.60 12.27 28.37
C THR A 169 -22.11 12.35 28.46
N LEU A 170 -22.85 11.40 27.87
CA LEU A 170 -24.30 11.33 28.03
C LEU A 170 -24.67 11.01 29.49
N ASN A 171 -23.97 10.08 30.14
CA ASN A 171 -24.18 9.75 31.55
C ASN A 171 -23.77 10.91 32.46
N ALA A 172 -22.68 11.63 32.17
CA ALA A 172 -22.27 12.80 32.95
C ALA A 172 -23.28 13.96 32.82
N ILE A 173 -23.81 14.21 31.61
CA ILE A 173 -24.87 15.21 31.41
C ILE A 173 -26.16 14.75 32.10
N ASN A 174 -26.51 13.47 32.03
CA ASN A 174 -27.71 12.93 32.66
C ASN A 174 -27.64 12.99 34.19
N GLU A 175 -26.48 12.69 34.79
CA GLU A 175 -26.24 12.85 36.24
C GLU A 175 -26.31 14.32 36.69
N VAL A 176 -25.68 15.24 35.96
CA VAL A 176 -25.72 16.68 36.28
C VAL A 176 -27.15 17.25 36.14
N THR A 177 -27.89 16.81 35.12
CA THR A 177 -29.29 17.24 34.90
C THR A 177 -30.21 16.71 36.00
N HIS A 178 -30.00 15.46 36.45
CA HIS A 178 -30.77 14.86 37.54
C HIS A 178 -30.47 15.51 38.89
N CYS A 179 -29.21 15.93 39.13
CA CYS A 179 -28.81 16.64 40.34
C CYS A 179 -29.42 18.06 40.39
N ASN A 180 -29.37 18.81 39.28
CA ASN A 180 -29.99 20.14 39.19
C ASN A 180 -31.52 20.09 39.35
N ALA A 181 -32.19 19.09 38.77
CA ALA A 181 -33.65 18.94 38.91
C ALA A 181 -34.07 18.73 40.39
N GLN A 182 -33.25 18.04 41.17
CA GLN A 182 -33.52 17.73 42.56
C GLN A 182 -33.27 18.94 43.50
N GLU A 183 -32.32 19.82 43.18
CA GLU A 183 -32.15 21.10 43.87
C GLU A 183 -33.30 22.07 43.61
N VAL A 184 -33.75 22.19 42.36
CA VAL A 184 -34.88 23.06 42.01
C VAL A 184 -36.14 22.63 42.78
N LEU A 185 -36.43 21.33 42.87
CA LEU A 185 -37.61 20.84 43.60
C LEU A 185 -37.57 21.15 45.11
N LYS A 186 -36.38 21.16 45.74
CA LYS A 186 -36.23 21.55 47.15
C LYS A 186 -36.40 23.03 47.42
N THR A 187 -36.33 23.87 46.39
CA THR A 187 -36.46 25.33 46.53
C THR A 187 -37.92 25.79 46.51
N TYR A 188 -38.85 24.91 46.10
CA TYR A 188 -40.29 25.20 46.00
C TYR A 188 -41.16 24.50 47.06
N VAL A 189 -40.55 23.80 48.04
CA VAL A 189 -41.21 23.20 49.22
C VAL A 189 -40.70 23.89 50.47
#